data_AF-A0AA42B5A7-F1
#
_entry.id   AF-A0AA42B5A7-F1
#
_cell.length_a   1.000
_cell.length_b   1.000
_cell.length_c   1.000
_cell.angle_alpha   90.00
_cell.angle_beta   90.00
_cell.angle_gamma   90.00
#
_symmetry.space_group_name_H-M   'P 1'
#
loop_
_entity.id
_entity.type
_entity.pdbx_description
1 polymer ?
#
loop_
_entity_poly.entity_id
_entity_poly.type
_entity_poly.pdbx_seq_one_letter_code
_entity_poly.pdbx_strand_id
1 'polypeptide(L)'
;MMKILDPHSSFLQKWNKFFLMSHVVAVYLDPLFFYVTVIDRNKNCIGFDKKLLFNVLVMRSLTDVIYLLHIIFQFCTGFVAASSRVFVKGHLVNDPVAIARRYLSSYFFVDFLAALPLPQVVILIIIPNLQGPAPLHIKDLLFYIVLIQFFPRVFRIYPLYKEVTRTSGVITERAWIGAAFNFFLYVLFSHMFGASWYRLSIEREDRCWRNACGAKPSCDPSYLYCGINNSIGSKAFLNASCPHTESDTTLFDFGIYLTALSSGVVESTDFHQKLCYCMWWGLRNLSSLGQNLETSTFVGEIYFAASISILGLVFFALLIGNMQ
;
A
#
# COMPACT_ATOMS: atom_id res chain seq x y z
N MET A 1 -32.68 19.17 5.37
CA MET A 1 -33.13 17.86 4.86
C MET A 1 -32.21 17.49 3.71
N MET A 2 -31.45 16.40 3.80
CA MET A 2 -30.55 15.99 2.73
C MET A 2 -31.39 15.45 1.57
N LYS A 3 -31.15 15.91 0.34
CA LYS A 3 -31.91 15.48 -0.84
C LYS A 3 -31.56 14.03 -1.15
N ILE A 4 -32.58 13.17 -1.21
CA ILE A 4 -32.39 11.77 -1.58
C ILE A 4 -32.13 11.65 -3.08
N LEU A 5 -31.07 10.94 -3.43
CA LEU A 5 -30.64 10.68 -4.79
C LEU A 5 -31.31 9.40 -5.31
N ASP A 6 -31.80 9.45 -6.55
CA ASP A 6 -32.29 8.27 -7.24
C ASP A 6 -31.10 7.37 -7.64
N PRO A 7 -31.08 6.09 -7.22
CA PRO A 7 -30.03 5.13 -7.58
C PRO A 7 -29.87 4.91 -9.09
N HIS A 8 -30.89 5.24 -9.89
CA HIS A 8 -30.86 5.15 -11.35
C HIS A 8 -30.56 6.47 -12.04
N SER A 9 -30.32 7.56 -11.30
CA SER A 9 -29.96 8.86 -11.89
C SER A 9 -28.64 8.80 -12.66
N SER A 10 -28.58 9.51 -13.78
CA SER A 10 -27.39 9.59 -14.63
C SER A 10 -26.18 10.18 -13.89
N PHE A 11 -26.43 11.09 -12.95
CA PHE A 11 -25.41 11.65 -12.06
C PHE A 11 -24.76 10.55 -11.20
N LEU A 12 -25.55 9.75 -10.48
CA LEU A 12 -25.00 8.74 -9.58
C LEU A 12 -24.30 7.61 -10.35
N GLN A 13 -24.80 7.23 -11.53
CA GLN A 13 -24.11 6.25 -12.39
C GLN A 13 -22.74 6.76 -12.84
N LYS A 14 -22.63 8.03 -13.23
CA LYS A 14 -21.34 8.66 -13.58
C LYS A 14 -20.42 8.76 -12.38
N TRP A 15 -20.97 9.15 -11.22
CA TRP A 15 -20.22 9.21 -9.96
C TRP A 15 -19.65 7.85 -9.55
N ASN A 16 -20.45 6.79 -9.58
CA ASN A 16 -19.99 5.45 -9.19
C ASN A 16 -18.88 4.94 -10.11
N LYS A 17 -18.95 5.23 -11.42
CA LYS A 17 -17.86 4.94 -12.37
C LYS A 17 -16.59 5.72 -12.04
N PHE A 18 -16.73 7.04 -11.83
CA PHE A 18 -15.62 7.91 -11.45
C PHE A 18 -14.98 7.45 -10.12
N PHE A 19 -15.80 7.14 -9.12
CA PHE A 19 -15.36 6.68 -7.83
C PHE A 19 -14.60 5.36 -7.91
N LEU A 20 -15.10 4.39 -8.68
CA LEU A 20 -14.39 3.12 -8.91
C LEU A 20 -12.99 3.36 -9.49
N MET A 21 -12.88 4.20 -10.52
CA MET A 21 -11.58 4.54 -11.12
C MET A 21 -10.67 5.26 -10.13
N SER A 22 -11.20 6.24 -9.40
CA SER A 22 -10.45 6.96 -8.37
C SER A 22 -9.98 6.04 -7.24
N HIS A 23 -10.79 5.05 -6.85
CA HIS A 23 -10.46 4.10 -5.80
C HIS A 23 -9.37 3.13 -6.25
N VAL A 24 -9.43 2.64 -7.49
CA VAL A 24 -8.35 1.84 -8.09
C VAL A 24 -7.02 2.61 -8.09
N VAL A 25 -7.04 3.89 -8.48
CA VAL A 25 -5.85 4.76 -8.42
C VAL A 25 -5.39 4.93 -6.97
N ALA A 26 -6.29 5.16 -6.01
CA ALA A 26 -5.94 5.30 -4.61
C ALA A 26 -5.20 4.08 -4.05
N VAL A 27 -5.69 2.87 -4.36
CA VAL A 27 -5.06 1.61 -3.94
C VAL A 27 -3.67 1.41 -4.56
N TYR A 28 -3.49 1.85 -5.81
CA TYR A 28 -2.17 1.83 -6.45
C TYR A 28 -1.20 2.87 -5.86
N LEU A 29 -1.71 3.99 -5.31
CA LEU A 29 -0.89 5.02 -4.67
C LEU A 29 -0.41 4.64 -3.26
N ASP A 30 -1.13 3.78 -2.54
CA ASP A 30 -0.81 3.42 -1.15
C ASP A 30 0.63 2.88 -0.95
N PRO A 31 1.15 1.95 -1.78
CA PRO A 31 2.53 1.48 -1.65
C PRO A 31 3.58 2.57 -1.90
N LEU A 32 3.22 3.73 -2.46
CA LEU A 32 4.19 4.80 -2.72
C LEU A 32 4.79 5.40 -1.43
N PHE A 33 4.08 5.27 -0.30
CA PHE A 33 4.63 5.65 1.00
C PHE A 33 5.91 4.88 1.36
N PHE A 34 6.11 3.68 0.80
CA PHE A 34 7.28 2.85 1.06
C PHE A 34 8.55 3.40 0.39
N TYR A 35 8.41 4.11 -0.74
CA TYR A 35 9.53 4.73 -1.46
C TYR A 35 9.98 6.07 -0.88
N VAL A 36 9.23 6.61 0.10
CA VAL A 36 9.54 7.91 0.72
C VAL A 36 10.82 7.85 1.55
N THR A 37 11.11 6.72 2.18
CA THR A 37 12.33 6.55 2.97
C THR A 37 13.51 6.28 2.03
N VAL A 38 14.64 6.94 2.28
CA VAL A 38 15.86 6.83 1.47
C VAL A 38 17.10 6.76 2.34
N ILE A 39 18.16 6.14 1.82
CA ILE A 39 19.48 6.14 2.45
C ILE A 39 20.35 7.22 1.79
N ASP A 40 20.87 8.16 2.59
CA ASP A 40 21.92 9.10 2.16
C ASP A 40 23.28 8.42 2.42
N ARG A 41 23.87 7.86 1.35
CA ARG A 41 25.15 7.14 1.42
C ARG A 41 26.34 8.05 1.76
N ASN A 42 26.28 9.33 1.39
CA ASN A 42 27.36 10.27 1.70
C ASN A 42 27.42 10.54 3.21
N LYS A 43 26.26 10.54 3.87
CA LYS A 43 26.12 10.81 5.29
C LYS A 43 25.89 9.56 6.14
N ASN A 44 25.81 8.37 5.53
CA ASN A 44 25.37 7.11 6.15
C ASN A 44 24.22 7.37 7.15
N CYS A 45 23.10 7.87 6.62
CA CYS A 45 21.90 8.11 7.41
C CYS A 45 20.62 7.82 6.62
N ILE A 46 19.56 7.47 7.34
CA ILE A 46 18.23 7.25 6.78
C ILE A 46 17.43 8.54 6.87
N GLY A 47 16.90 8.97 5.74
CA GLY A 47 16.10 10.19 5.60
C GLY A 47 14.80 9.95 4.85
N PHE A 48 14.17 11.05 4.49
CA PHE A 48 12.95 11.07 3.69
C PHE A 48 13.17 11.88 2.42
N ASP A 49 12.70 11.36 1.29
CA ASP A 49 12.50 12.14 0.07
C ASP A 49 11.31 13.09 0.29
N LYS A 50 11.60 14.34 0.63
CA LYS A 50 10.59 15.36 0.95
C LYS A 50 9.68 15.67 -0.23
N LYS A 51 10.19 15.60 -1.47
CA LYS A 51 9.42 15.89 -2.68
C LYS A 51 8.41 14.77 -2.93
N LEU A 52 8.87 13.52 -2.87
CA LEU A 52 7.99 12.37 -2.99
C LEU A 52 6.96 12.33 -1.86
N LEU A 53 7.39 12.57 -0.62
CA LEU A 53 6.49 12.61 0.53
C LEU A 53 5.34 13.60 0.34
N PHE A 54 5.67 14.84 -0.04
CA PHE A 54 4.67 15.87 -0.28
C PHE A 54 3.67 15.45 -1.36
N ASN A 55 4.16 14.94 -2.49
CA ASN A 55 3.32 14.50 -3.60
C ASN A 55 2.39 13.36 -3.19
N VAL A 56 2.90 12.33 -2.51
CA VAL A 56 2.09 11.18 -2.06
C VAL A 56 1.03 11.64 -1.06
N LEU A 57 1.36 12.53 -0.11
CA LEU A 57 0.39 13.07 0.85
C LEU A 57 -0.74 13.85 0.17
N VAL A 58 -0.41 14.68 -0.83
CA VAL A 58 -1.42 15.46 -1.58
C VAL A 58 -2.37 14.52 -2.34
N MET A 59 -1.82 13.57 -3.10
CA MET A 59 -2.62 12.63 -3.89
C MET A 59 -3.46 11.72 -2.99
N ARG A 60 -2.90 11.28 -1.86
CA ARG A 60 -3.62 10.48 -0.87
C ARG A 60 -4.76 11.27 -0.23
N SER A 61 -4.53 12.52 0.14
CA SER A 61 -5.57 13.39 0.70
C SER A 61 -6.70 13.68 -0.29
N LEU A 62 -6.37 13.89 -1.57
CA LEU A 62 -7.38 14.05 -2.63
C LEU A 62 -8.28 12.81 -2.75
N THR A 63 -7.70 11.62 -2.76
CA THR A 63 -8.47 10.36 -2.85
C THR A 63 -9.31 10.09 -1.59
N ASP A 64 -8.84 10.48 -0.40
CA ASP A 64 -9.65 10.39 0.83
C ASP A 64 -10.88 11.30 0.78
N VAL A 65 -10.75 12.53 0.29
CA VAL A 65 -11.90 13.43 0.12
C VAL A 65 -12.93 12.82 -0.84
N ILE A 66 -12.48 12.24 -1.96
CA ILE A 66 -13.35 11.55 -2.92
C ILE A 66 -14.08 10.36 -2.24
N TYR A 67 -13.38 9.59 -1.40
CA TYR A 67 -13.97 8.49 -0.65
C TYR A 67 -15.02 8.98 0.37
N LEU A 68 -14.71 10.02 1.13
CA LEU A 68 -15.66 10.61 2.07
C LEU A 68 -16.93 11.09 1.36
N LEU A 69 -16.80 11.74 0.20
CA LEU A 69 -17.95 12.12 -0.62
C LEU A 69 -18.77 10.90 -1.07
N HIS A 70 -18.12 9.79 -1.43
CA HIS A 70 -18.82 8.55 -1.75
C HIS A 70 -19.61 7.99 -0.56
N ILE A 71 -19.03 7.97 0.65
CA ILE A 71 -19.72 7.55 1.87
C ILE A 71 -20.96 8.44 2.11
N ILE A 72 -20.82 9.77 1.96
CA ILE A 72 -21.94 10.70 2.09
C ILE A 72 -23.04 10.36 1.07
N PHE A 73 -22.69 10.12 -0.20
CA PHE A 73 -23.67 9.76 -1.22
C PHE A 73 -24.36 8.41 -0.94
N GLN A 74 -23.67 7.43 -0.34
CA GLN A 74 -24.32 6.18 0.08
C GLN A 74 -25.42 6.42 1.13
N PHE A 75 -25.23 7.38 2.06
CA PHE A 75 -26.27 7.81 2.99
C PHE A 75 -27.40 8.64 2.33
N CYS A 76 -27.17 9.24 1.15
CA CYS A 76 -28.19 9.99 0.41
C CYS A 76 -28.92 9.16 -0.64
N THR A 77 -28.52 7.92 -0.92
CA THR A 77 -29.01 7.17 -2.07
C THR A 77 -30.17 6.27 -1.68
N GLY A 78 -31.32 6.46 -2.32
CA GLY A 78 -32.49 5.59 -2.15
C GLY A 78 -32.22 4.17 -2.68
N PHE A 79 -33.04 3.21 -2.30
CA PHE A 79 -32.87 1.83 -2.77
C PHE A 79 -34.19 1.18 -3.18
N VAL A 80 -34.10 0.20 -4.09
CA VAL A 80 -35.26 -0.60 -4.50
C VAL A 80 -35.40 -1.81 -3.56
N ALA A 81 -36.57 -1.96 -2.91
CA ALA A 81 -36.84 -3.03 -1.96
C ALA A 81 -36.98 -4.40 -2.66
N ALA A 82 -36.38 -5.46 -2.08
CA ALA A 82 -36.40 -6.80 -2.67
C ALA A 82 -37.83 -7.38 -2.78
N SER A 83 -38.71 -7.10 -1.80
CA SER A 83 -40.12 -7.52 -1.78
C SER A 83 -40.95 -6.95 -2.93
N SER A 84 -40.50 -5.85 -3.54
CA SER A 84 -41.20 -5.19 -4.64
C SER A 84 -40.76 -5.66 -6.03
N ARG A 85 -39.77 -6.55 -6.14
CA ARG A 85 -39.30 -7.12 -7.41
C ARG A 85 -40.31 -8.04 -8.10
N VAL A 86 -41.39 -8.42 -7.40
CA VAL A 86 -42.53 -9.15 -7.97
C VAL A 86 -43.38 -8.25 -8.88
N PHE A 87 -43.33 -6.93 -8.68
CA PHE A 87 -43.92 -5.94 -9.58
C PHE A 87 -42.85 -5.35 -10.51
N VAL A 88 -43.20 -5.18 -11.78
CA VAL A 88 -42.32 -4.76 -12.90
C VAL A 88 -41.57 -3.44 -12.64
N LYS A 89 -42.00 -2.63 -11.67
CA LYS A 89 -41.24 -1.52 -11.08
C LYS A 89 -41.19 -1.70 -9.56
N GLY A 90 -40.03 -2.08 -9.04
CA GLY A 90 -39.84 -2.13 -7.59
C GLY A 90 -40.04 -0.75 -6.94
N HIS A 91 -40.59 -0.72 -5.73
CA HIS A 91 -40.83 0.50 -4.96
C HIS A 91 -39.50 1.09 -4.48
N LEU A 92 -39.25 2.35 -4.83
CA LEU A 92 -38.09 3.11 -4.38
C LEU A 92 -38.31 3.56 -2.93
N VAL A 93 -37.45 3.11 -2.02
CA VAL A 93 -37.45 3.52 -0.62
C VAL A 93 -36.57 4.77 -0.48
N ASN A 94 -37.21 5.87 -0.09
CA ASN A 94 -36.59 7.19 0.10
C ASN A 94 -36.53 7.61 1.59
N ASP A 95 -36.90 6.73 2.52
CA ASP A 95 -36.83 7.04 3.95
C ASP A 95 -35.36 7.10 4.42
N PRO A 96 -34.90 8.25 4.96
CA PRO A 96 -33.50 8.41 5.39
C PRO A 96 -33.09 7.40 6.47
N VAL A 97 -34.00 7.03 7.36
CA VAL A 97 -33.70 6.09 8.45
C VAL A 97 -33.51 4.67 7.90
N ALA A 98 -34.38 4.23 6.99
CA ALA A 98 -34.24 2.96 6.30
C ALA A 98 -32.96 2.88 5.45
N ILE A 99 -32.59 3.97 4.76
CA ILE A 99 -31.36 4.07 3.96
C ILE A 99 -30.14 3.91 4.87
N ALA A 100 -30.06 4.72 5.94
CA ALA A 100 -28.95 4.69 6.88
C ALA A 100 -28.80 3.31 7.53
N ARG A 101 -29.90 2.70 8.01
CA ARG A 101 -29.87 1.37 8.62
C ARG A 101 -29.33 0.32 7.65
N ARG A 102 -29.77 0.34 6.40
CA ARG A 102 -29.31 -0.61 5.36
C ARG A 102 -27.83 -0.45 5.05
N TYR A 103 -27.33 0.79 4.95
CA TYR A 103 -25.92 1.03 4.65
C TYR A 103 -25.03 0.65 5.84
N LEU A 104 -25.41 1.04 7.06
CA LEU A 104 -24.72 0.68 8.29
C LEU A 104 -24.63 -0.85 8.51
N SER A 105 -25.66 -1.59 8.13
CA SER A 105 -25.69 -3.06 8.27
C SER A 105 -24.99 -3.81 7.12
N SER A 106 -24.37 -3.11 6.17
CA SER A 106 -23.72 -3.73 5.01
C SER A 106 -22.25 -3.32 4.88
N TYR A 107 -21.92 -2.43 3.95
CA TYR A 107 -20.54 -2.12 3.60
C TYR A 107 -19.94 -0.94 4.36
N PHE A 108 -20.72 -0.25 5.20
CA PHE A 108 -20.26 0.95 5.91
C PHE A 108 -18.97 0.72 6.70
N PHE A 109 -18.83 -0.40 7.43
CA PHE A 109 -17.61 -0.66 8.21
C PHE A 109 -16.38 -0.84 7.33
N VAL A 110 -16.52 -1.51 6.18
CA VAL A 110 -15.42 -1.67 5.21
C VAL A 110 -15.07 -0.31 4.60
N ASP A 111 -16.08 0.46 4.21
CA ASP A 111 -15.89 1.81 3.67
C ASP A 111 -15.25 2.75 4.68
N PHE A 112 -15.64 2.67 5.94
CA PHE A 112 -15.07 3.45 7.03
C PHE A 112 -13.59 3.11 7.21
N LEU A 113 -13.24 1.83 7.37
CA LEU A 113 -11.84 1.40 7.53
C LEU A 113 -10.99 1.75 6.31
N ALA A 114 -11.55 1.63 5.12
CA ALA A 114 -10.92 2.00 3.86
C ALA A 114 -10.81 3.52 3.64
N ALA A 115 -11.57 4.35 4.34
CA ALA A 115 -11.52 5.82 4.21
C ALA A 115 -10.63 6.50 5.28
N LEU A 116 -10.14 5.76 6.27
CA LEU A 116 -9.31 6.35 7.32
C LEU A 116 -7.98 6.90 6.74
N PRO A 117 -7.61 8.17 7.00
CA PRO A 117 -6.36 8.76 6.55
C PRO A 117 -5.18 8.40 7.47
N LEU A 118 -5.01 7.12 7.81
CA LEU A 118 -4.05 6.68 8.82
C LEU A 118 -2.58 7.04 8.47
N PRO A 119 -2.09 6.87 7.23
CA PRO A 119 -0.73 7.27 6.86
C PRO A 119 -0.49 8.76 7.09
N GLN A 120 -1.47 9.61 6.76
CA GLN A 120 -1.37 11.05 6.95
C GLN A 120 -1.38 11.44 8.42
N VAL A 121 -2.19 10.78 9.25
CA VAL A 121 -2.17 10.99 10.71
C VAL A 121 -0.79 10.68 11.28
N VAL A 122 -0.17 9.56 10.88
CA VAL A 122 1.18 9.21 11.34
C VAL A 122 2.19 10.27 10.91
N ILE A 123 2.18 10.66 9.63
CA ILE A 123 3.22 11.53 9.07
C ILE A 123 3.08 12.98 9.50
N LEU A 124 1.85 13.51 9.57
CA LEU A 124 1.59 14.93 9.84
C LEU A 124 1.39 15.23 11.32
N ILE A 125 0.96 14.25 12.12
CA ILE A 125 0.62 14.46 13.53
C ILE A 125 1.59 13.69 14.42
N ILE A 126 1.77 12.38 14.21
CA ILE A 126 2.58 11.58 15.14
C ILE A 126 4.06 11.93 14.99
N ILE A 127 4.64 11.78 13.80
CA ILE A 127 6.10 11.97 13.57
C ILE A 127 6.59 13.36 14.02
N PRO A 128 5.93 14.49 13.71
CA PRO A 128 6.42 15.81 14.09
C PRO A 128 6.36 16.08 15.60
N ASN A 129 5.48 15.39 16.33
CA ASN A 129 5.33 15.55 17.78
C ASN A 129 6.26 14.61 18.59
N LEU A 130 7.10 13.82 17.92
CA LEU A 130 8.11 13.01 18.60
C LEU A 130 9.28 13.88 19.04
N GLN A 131 9.63 13.79 20.31
CA GLN A 131 10.85 14.38 20.83
C GLN A 131 12.04 13.53 20.37
N GLY A 132 12.73 13.97 19.31
CA GLY A 132 13.89 13.28 18.74
C GLY A 132 13.59 12.43 17.50
N PRO A 133 14.57 11.64 17.02
CA PRO A 133 14.38 10.77 15.86
C PRO A 133 13.29 9.73 16.15
N ALA A 134 12.36 9.57 15.21
CA ALA A 134 11.26 8.62 15.37
C ALA A 134 11.79 7.21 15.73
N PRO A 135 11.31 6.59 16.83
CA PRO A 135 11.67 5.22 17.19
C PRO A 135 11.35 4.24 16.06
N LEU A 136 12.13 3.15 15.97
CA LEU A 136 11.90 2.03 15.04
C LEU A 136 10.42 1.62 14.99
N HIS A 137 9.82 1.40 16.16
CA HIS A 137 8.42 1.00 16.27
C HIS A 137 7.42 1.97 15.62
N ILE A 138 7.72 3.27 15.57
CA ILE A 138 6.86 4.26 14.89
C ILE A 138 7.12 4.29 13.38
N LYS A 139 8.36 4.05 12.96
CA LYS A 139 8.68 3.88 11.53
C LYS A 139 8.04 2.62 10.97
N ASP A 140 8.01 1.54 11.75
CA ASP A 140 7.35 0.27 11.42
C ASP A 140 5.83 0.41 11.43
N LEU A 141 5.28 1.25 12.33
CA LEU A 141 3.84 1.52 12.39
C LEU A 141 3.28 2.01 11.06
N LEU A 142 3.96 2.91 10.35
CA LEU A 142 3.51 3.38 9.04
C LEU A 142 3.45 2.23 8.01
N PHE A 143 4.44 1.34 8.02
CA PHE A 143 4.49 0.19 7.13
C PHE A 143 3.28 -0.74 7.37
N TYR A 144 3.05 -1.11 8.63
CA TYR A 144 1.91 -1.96 8.99
C TYR A 144 0.56 -1.29 8.71
N ILE A 145 0.43 0.01 8.95
CA ILE A 145 -0.79 0.74 8.64
C ILE A 145 -1.13 0.68 7.15
N VAL A 146 -0.15 0.95 6.28
CA VAL A 146 -0.36 0.88 4.82
C VAL A 146 -0.75 -0.53 4.40
N LEU A 147 -0.08 -1.57 4.92
CA LEU A 147 -0.42 -2.96 4.63
C LEU A 147 -1.83 -3.34 5.12
N ILE A 148 -2.18 -3.01 6.35
CA ILE A 148 -3.48 -3.34 6.95
C ILE A 148 -4.61 -2.63 6.20
N GLN A 149 -4.41 -1.38 5.78
CA GLN A 149 -5.40 -0.62 5.02
C GLN A 149 -5.52 -1.06 3.56
N PHE A 150 -4.47 -1.64 2.98
CA PHE A 150 -4.50 -2.12 1.61
C PHE A 150 -5.57 -3.20 1.41
N PHE A 151 -5.68 -4.17 2.32
CA PHE A 151 -6.65 -5.28 2.20
C PHE A 151 -8.12 -4.86 2.12
N PRO A 152 -8.67 -4.04 3.05
CA PRO A 152 -10.07 -3.61 2.95
C PRO A 152 -10.32 -2.77 1.69
N ARG A 153 -9.35 -1.95 1.26
CA ARG A 153 -9.48 -1.17 0.03
C ARG A 153 -9.52 -2.07 -1.20
N VAL A 154 -8.64 -3.06 -1.31
CA VAL A 154 -8.66 -4.05 -2.40
C VAL A 154 -9.97 -4.83 -2.41
N PHE A 155 -10.40 -5.34 -1.25
CA PHE A 155 -11.67 -6.07 -1.10
C PHE A 155 -12.86 -5.25 -1.59
N ARG A 156 -12.84 -3.93 -1.36
CA ARG A 156 -13.92 -3.04 -1.74
C ARG A 156 -14.03 -2.78 -3.25
N ILE A 157 -13.00 -3.06 -4.04
CA ILE A 157 -13.03 -2.90 -5.51
C ILE A 157 -14.11 -3.79 -6.13
N TYR A 158 -14.23 -5.05 -5.69
CA TYR A 158 -15.18 -6.00 -6.30
C TYR A 158 -16.66 -5.59 -6.12
N PRO A 159 -17.14 -5.25 -4.89
CA PRO A 159 -18.49 -4.72 -4.72
C PRO A 159 -18.77 -3.44 -5.52
N LEU A 160 -17.80 -2.51 -5.58
CA LEU A 160 -17.95 -1.25 -6.34
C LEU A 160 -18.08 -1.53 -7.84
N TYR A 161 -17.24 -2.43 -8.36
CA TYR A 161 -17.34 -2.90 -9.73
C TYR A 161 -18.70 -3.53 -10.05
N LYS A 162 -19.22 -4.38 -9.15
CA LYS A 162 -20.54 -5.00 -9.28
C LYS A 162 -21.69 -3.97 -9.24
N GLU A 163 -21.55 -2.92 -8.44
CA GLU A 163 -22.51 -1.83 -8.37
C GLU A 163 -22.55 -1.03 -9.68
N VAL A 164 -21.39 -0.69 -10.23
CA VAL A 164 -21.25 0.04 -11.50
C VAL A 164 -21.84 -0.76 -12.67
N THR A 165 -21.53 -2.05 -12.77
CA THR A 165 -22.03 -2.91 -13.86
C THR A 165 -23.54 -3.13 -13.78
N ARG A 166 -24.09 -3.36 -12.57
CA ARG A 166 -25.55 -3.52 -12.37
C ARG A 166 -26.33 -2.26 -12.75
N THR A 167 -25.79 -1.08 -12.47
CA THR A 167 -26.50 0.20 -12.67
C THR A 167 -26.38 0.73 -14.10
N SER A 168 -25.28 0.44 -14.79
CA SER A 168 -25.03 0.92 -16.15
C SER A 168 -25.60 0.04 -17.27
N GLY A 169 -26.15 -1.14 -16.94
CA GLY A 169 -26.72 -2.06 -17.93
C GLY A 169 -25.71 -2.62 -18.93
N VAL A 170 -24.41 -2.39 -18.70
CA VAL A 170 -23.33 -2.87 -19.56
C VAL A 170 -23.15 -4.37 -19.31
N ILE A 171 -23.71 -5.19 -20.20
CA ILE A 171 -23.48 -6.63 -20.28
C ILE A 171 -22.24 -6.85 -21.14
N THR A 172 -21.06 -6.45 -20.64
CA THR A 172 -19.79 -6.86 -21.27
C THR A 172 -19.52 -8.32 -20.94
N GLU A 173 -18.97 -9.07 -21.89
CA GLU A 173 -18.70 -10.52 -21.78
C GLU A 173 -17.98 -10.87 -20.47
N ARG A 174 -18.62 -11.73 -19.66
CA ARG A 174 -18.21 -11.97 -18.27
C ARG A 174 -16.83 -12.60 -18.12
N ALA A 175 -16.36 -13.35 -19.12
CA ALA A 175 -15.12 -14.11 -19.05
C ALA A 175 -13.87 -13.20 -19.08
N TRP A 176 -13.77 -12.30 -20.07
CA TRP A 176 -12.60 -11.42 -20.22
C TRP A 176 -12.44 -10.45 -19.03
N ILE A 177 -13.54 -10.03 -18.42
CA ILE A 177 -13.54 -9.17 -17.22
C ILE A 177 -12.90 -9.89 -16.03
N GLY A 178 -13.22 -11.18 -15.83
CA GLY A 178 -12.64 -11.97 -14.75
C GLY A 178 -11.12 -12.10 -14.91
N ALA A 179 -10.66 -12.38 -16.13
CA ALA A 179 -9.24 -12.40 -16.46
C ALA A 179 -8.57 -11.02 -16.26
N ALA A 180 -9.19 -9.94 -16.75
CA ALA A 180 -8.68 -8.58 -16.58
C ALA A 180 -8.60 -8.15 -15.10
N PHE A 181 -9.58 -8.51 -14.29
CA PHE A 181 -9.58 -8.23 -12.85
C PHE A 181 -8.49 -9.01 -12.12
N ASN A 182 -8.33 -10.30 -12.42
CA ASN A 182 -7.25 -11.10 -11.86
C ASN A 182 -5.87 -10.57 -12.28
N PHE A 183 -5.71 -10.17 -13.53
CA PHE A 183 -4.49 -9.55 -14.03
C PHE A 183 -4.21 -8.22 -13.32
N PHE A 184 -5.25 -7.39 -13.11
CA PHE A 184 -5.12 -6.16 -12.33
C PHE A 184 -4.65 -6.46 -10.90
N LEU A 185 -5.24 -7.42 -10.20
CA LEU A 185 -4.81 -7.82 -8.86
C LEU A 185 -3.36 -8.33 -8.89
N TYR A 186 -2.98 -9.11 -9.89
CA TYR A 186 -1.62 -9.62 -10.06
C TYR A 186 -0.59 -8.50 -10.14
N VAL A 187 -0.85 -7.51 -11.01
CA VAL A 187 0.00 -6.31 -11.16
C VAL A 187 0.02 -5.52 -9.86
N LEU A 188 -1.13 -5.32 -9.22
CA LEU A 188 -1.23 -4.55 -7.98
C LEU A 188 -0.45 -5.20 -6.81
N PHE A 189 -0.56 -6.52 -6.63
CA PHE A 189 0.19 -7.24 -5.61
C PHE A 189 1.69 -7.30 -5.93
N SER A 190 2.06 -7.39 -7.22
CA SER A 190 3.45 -7.26 -7.66
C SER A 190 4.03 -5.90 -7.25
N HIS A 191 3.26 -4.82 -7.43
CA HIS A 191 3.63 -3.48 -6.99
C HIS A 191 3.80 -3.40 -5.46
N MET A 192 2.84 -3.95 -4.71
CA MET A 192 2.90 -3.98 -3.25
C MET A 192 4.12 -4.75 -2.73
N PHE A 193 4.41 -5.93 -3.30
CA PHE A 193 5.58 -6.72 -2.91
C PHE A 193 6.89 -6.02 -3.26
N GLY A 194 6.98 -5.42 -4.44
CA GLY A 194 8.15 -4.63 -4.84
C GLY A 194 8.43 -3.45 -3.92
N ALA A 195 7.38 -2.68 -3.60
CA ALA A 195 7.47 -1.55 -2.68
C ALA A 195 7.81 -2.00 -1.25
N SER A 196 7.23 -3.11 -0.80
CA SER A 196 7.51 -3.68 0.52
C SER A 196 8.96 -4.15 0.62
N TRP A 197 9.47 -4.83 -0.42
CA TRP A 197 10.86 -5.24 -0.51
C TRP A 197 11.81 -4.04 -0.41
N TYR A 198 11.56 -2.96 -1.15
CA TYR A 198 12.33 -1.71 -1.06
C TYR A 198 12.40 -1.17 0.37
N ARG A 199 11.23 -1.05 1.03
CA ARG A 199 11.18 -0.48 2.38
C ARG A 199 11.81 -1.41 3.42
N LEU A 200 11.59 -2.72 3.31
CA LEU A 200 12.17 -3.72 4.18
C LEU A 200 13.69 -3.79 4.01
N SER A 201 14.24 -3.54 2.81
CA SER A 201 15.70 -3.40 2.63
C SER A 201 16.28 -2.26 3.45
N ILE A 202 15.60 -1.11 3.51
CA ILE A 202 16.05 0.01 4.34
C ILE A 202 15.91 -0.30 5.84
N GLU A 203 14.84 -1.00 6.25
CA GLU A 203 14.71 -1.48 7.64
C GLU A 203 15.83 -2.44 8.00
N ARG A 204 16.22 -3.31 7.07
CA ARG A 204 17.30 -4.26 7.26
C ARG A 204 18.65 -3.57 7.43
N GLU A 205 18.92 -2.54 6.64
CA GLU A 205 20.09 -1.66 6.81
C GLU A 205 20.06 -0.94 8.17
N ASP A 206 18.91 -0.36 8.56
CA ASP A 206 18.75 0.33 9.86
C ASP A 206 19.11 -0.60 11.02
N ARG A 207 18.67 -1.86 10.96
CA ARG A 207 18.97 -2.86 11.98
C ARG A 207 20.46 -3.20 12.03
N CYS A 208 21.10 -3.39 10.87
CA CYS A 208 22.53 -3.62 10.82
C CYS A 208 23.30 -2.45 11.42
N TRP A 209 22.98 -1.22 11.02
CA TRP A 209 23.60 -0.01 11.54
C TRP A 209 23.38 0.17 13.05
N ARG A 210 22.20 -0.17 13.56
CA ARG A 210 21.92 -0.13 15.00
C ARG A 210 22.73 -1.15 15.78
N ASN A 211 22.91 -2.37 15.26
CA ASN A 211 23.77 -3.36 15.88
C ASN A 211 25.22 -2.87 15.94
N ALA A 212 25.73 -2.34 14.83
CA ALA A 212 27.08 -1.76 14.75
C ALA A 212 27.25 -0.55 15.68
N CYS A 213 26.25 0.32 15.75
CA CYS A 213 26.23 1.49 16.63
C CYS A 213 26.20 1.07 18.10
N GLY A 214 25.36 0.11 18.48
CA GLY A 214 25.24 -0.40 19.85
C GLY A 214 26.52 -1.05 20.38
N ALA A 215 27.36 -1.61 19.49
CA ALA A 215 28.66 -2.15 19.84
C ALA A 215 29.72 -1.06 20.13
N LYS A 216 29.44 0.22 19.83
CA LYS A 216 30.39 1.33 19.94
C LYS A 216 29.92 2.34 21.02
N PRO A 217 30.64 2.51 22.14
CA PRO A 217 30.21 3.35 23.26
C PRO A 217 29.92 4.81 22.91
N SER A 218 30.58 5.34 21.88
CA SER A 218 30.45 6.73 21.43
C SER A 218 29.36 6.94 20.36
N CYS A 219 28.61 5.91 19.99
CA CYS A 219 27.61 6.00 18.93
C CYS A 219 26.22 6.24 19.54
N ASP A 220 25.64 7.39 19.21
CA ASP A 220 24.23 7.66 19.48
C ASP A 220 23.39 7.20 18.28
N PRO A 221 22.40 6.29 18.48
CA PRO A 221 21.50 5.82 17.42
C PRO A 221 20.74 6.95 16.71
N SER A 222 20.60 8.13 17.31
CA SER A 222 20.00 9.30 16.67
C SER A 222 20.77 9.77 15.45
N TYR A 223 22.08 9.54 15.40
CA TYR A 223 22.93 9.91 14.26
C TYR A 223 22.72 9.04 13.02
N LEU A 224 22.01 7.90 13.15
CA LEU A 224 21.64 7.05 12.02
C LEU A 224 20.53 7.67 11.16
N TYR A 225 19.88 8.74 11.64
CA TYR A 225 18.82 9.43 10.90
C TYR A 225 19.27 10.81 10.47
N CYS A 226 18.93 11.19 9.23
CA CYS A 226 19.38 12.45 8.68
C CYS A 226 18.68 13.63 9.41
N GLY A 227 19.46 14.47 10.10
CA GLY A 227 18.98 15.62 10.87
C GLY A 227 19.98 16.79 10.88
N ILE A 228 19.68 17.83 11.66
CA ILE A 228 20.49 19.07 11.71
C ILE A 228 21.82 18.87 12.46
N ASN A 229 21.83 17.99 13.47
CA ASN A 229 23.02 17.70 14.29
C ASN A 229 23.73 16.41 13.81
N ASN A 230 24.06 16.33 12.53
CA ASN A 230 24.99 15.30 12.06
C ASN A 230 26.38 15.65 12.60
N SER A 231 26.74 15.10 13.77
CA SER A 231 28.10 15.22 14.28
C SER A 231 29.09 14.69 13.24
N ILE A 232 30.20 15.41 13.07
CA ILE A 232 31.26 15.23 12.07
C ILE A 232 32.16 14.01 12.43
N GLY A 233 31.57 12.96 12.99
CA GLY A 233 32.26 11.70 13.25
C GLY A 233 32.28 10.82 12.00
N SER A 234 33.43 10.22 11.69
CA SER A 234 33.50 9.26 10.59
C SER A 234 32.58 8.06 10.84
N LYS A 235 31.55 7.93 10.00
CA LYS A 235 30.62 6.79 9.97
C LYS A 235 31.13 5.64 9.11
N ALA A 236 32.43 5.62 8.78
CA ALA A 236 33.05 4.57 7.99
C ALA A 236 32.88 3.17 8.61
N PHE A 237 32.77 3.10 9.94
CA PHE A 237 32.53 1.85 10.65
C PHE A 237 31.18 1.20 10.30
N LEU A 238 30.16 1.97 9.93
CA LEU A 238 28.86 1.41 9.53
C LEU A 238 29.00 0.58 8.25
N ASN A 239 29.71 1.10 7.25
CA ASN A 239 29.97 0.40 5.99
C ASN A 239 30.86 -0.84 6.21
N ALA A 240 31.78 -0.77 7.18
CA ALA A 240 32.63 -1.91 7.54
C ALA A 240 31.84 -3.02 8.25
N SER A 241 30.86 -2.67 9.09
CA SER A 241 30.01 -3.64 9.79
C SER A 241 28.83 -4.14 8.95
N CYS A 242 28.43 -3.38 7.93
CA CYS A 242 27.27 -3.65 7.08
C CYS A 242 27.66 -3.60 5.60
N PRO A 243 28.56 -4.49 5.14
CA PRO A 243 28.99 -4.49 3.75
C PRO A 243 27.89 -5.01 2.81
N HIS A 244 27.71 -4.35 1.68
CA HIS A 244 26.76 -4.78 0.64
C HIS A 244 27.40 -5.75 -0.37
N THR A 245 28.12 -6.75 0.13
CA THR A 245 28.87 -7.74 -0.68
C THR A 245 28.53 -9.17 -0.27
N GLU A 246 28.42 -10.06 -1.26
CA GLU A 246 28.04 -11.48 -1.05
C GLU A 246 29.06 -12.29 -0.23
N SER A 247 30.33 -11.87 -0.19
CA SER A 247 31.42 -12.65 0.40
C SER A 247 31.50 -12.61 1.94
N ASP A 248 30.80 -11.68 2.62
CA ASP A 248 30.92 -11.44 4.06
C ASP A 248 29.58 -11.56 4.82
N THR A 249 28.79 -12.60 4.53
CA THR A 249 27.59 -12.96 5.31
C THR A 249 27.88 -13.24 6.79
N THR A 250 29.16 -13.35 7.17
CA THR A 250 29.63 -13.51 8.54
C THR A 250 29.36 -12.30 9.44
N LEU A 251 29.30 -11.09 8.88
CA LEU A 251 29.08 -9.85 9.65
C LEU A 251 27.59 -9.52 9.82
N PHE A 252 26.85 -9.52 8.70
CA PHE A 252 25.41 -9.36 8.71
C PHE A 252 24.81 -9.90 7.41
N ASP A 253 23.91 -10.87 7.52
CA ASP A 253 23.23 -11.45 6.37
C ASP A 253 21.98 -10.63 6.00
N PHE A 254 22.01 -10.06 4.80
CA PHE A 254 20.91 -9.27 4.23
C PHE A 254 19.92 -10.12 3.41
N GLY A 255 20.24 -11.38 3.09
CA GLY A 255 19.42 -12.27 2.28
C GLY A 255 18.84 -11.60 1.03
N ILE A 256 17.52 -11.71 0.83
CA ILE A 256 16.80 -11.17 -0.34
C ILE A 256 16.90 -9.65 -0.45
N TYR A 257 17.25 -8.94 0.62
CA TYR A 257 17.36 -7.49 0.63
C TYR A 257 18.69 -6.97 0.08
N LEU A 258 19.71 -7.83 0.02
CA LEU A 258 21.06 -7.47 -0.42
C LEU A 258 21.05 -6.82 -1.80
N THR A 259 20.27 -7.36 -2.74
CA THR A 259 20.20 -6.83 -4.11
C THR A 259 19.66 -5.38 -4.17
N ALA A 260 18.77 -4.98 -3.26
CA ALA A 260 18.30 -3.59 -3.21
C ALA A 260 19.40 -2.63 -2.73
N LEU A 261 20.19 -3.09 -1.76
CA LEU A 261 21.28 -2.32 -1.16
C LEU A 261 22.44 -2.18 -2.16
N SER A 262 22.88 -3.28 -2.76
CA SER A 262 24.00 -3.30 -3.71
C SER A 262 23.68 -2.60 -5.03
N SER A 263 22.42 -2.60 -5.49
CA SER A 263 22.00 -1.85 -6.68
C SER A 263 21.91 -0.34 -6.48
N GLY A 264 21.93 0.15 -5.24
CA GLY A 264 21.78 1.58 -4.93
C GLY A 264 20.35 2.12 -5.13
N VAL A 265 19.35 1.28 -5.38
CA VAL A 265 17.96 1.76 -5.59
C VAL A 265 17.42 2.47 -4.35
N VAL A 266 17.80 2.02 -3.15
CA VAL A 266 17.44 2.62 -1.86
C VAL A 266 18.09 3.99 -1.61
N GLU A 267 19.13 4.32 -2.38
CA GLU A 267 19.89 5.58 -2.31
C GLU A 267 19.42 6.59 -3.37
N SER A 268 18.84 6.10 -4.46
CA SER A 268 18.36 6.95 -5.56
C SER A 268 17.30 7.95 -5.07
N THR A 269 17.18 9.10 -5.73
CA THR A 269 16.02 10.01 -5.61
C THR A 269 15.18 10.03 -6.88
N ASP A 270 15.54 9.22 -7.88
CA ASP A 270 14.74 9.04 -9.10
C ASP A 270 13.57 8.10 -8.79
N PHE A 271 12.39 8.69 -8.65
CA PHE A 271 11.16 7.95 -8.35
C PHE A 271 10.79 6.94 -9.45
N HIS A 272 11.00 7.28 -10.73
CA HIS A 272 10.63 6.38 -11.83
C HIS A 272 11.54 5.17 -11.87
N GLN A 273 12.85 5.37 -11.67
CA GLN A 273 13.80 4.27 -11.57
C GLN A 273 13.43 3.32 -10.41
N LYS A 274 13.16 3.86 -9.22
CA LYS A 274 12.72 3.07 -8.05
C LYS A 274 11.46 2.28 -8.35
N LEU A 275 10.44 2.96 -8.84
CA LEU A 275 9.13 2.38 -9.11
C LEU A 275 9.26 1.21 -10.08
N CYS A 276 9.91 1.42 -11.22
CA CYS A 276 10.06 0.39 -12.25
C CYS A 276 10.92 -0.79 -11.77
N TYR A 277 12.04 -0.52 -11.09
CA TYR A 277 12.95 -1.57 -10.63
C TYR A 277 12.30 -2.45 -9.55
N CYS A 278 11.67 -1.82 -8.55
CA CYS A 278 11.00 -2.55 -7.47
C CYS A 278 9.74 -3.26 -7.97
N MET A 279 8.97 -2.64 -8.86
CA MET A 279 7.83 -3.29 -9.53
C MET A 279 8.28 -4.54 -10.30
N TRP A 280 9.37 -4.45 -11.05
CA TRP A 280 9.95 -5.60 -11.76
C TRP A 280 10.39 -6.70 -10.80
N TRP A 281 11.05 -6.35 -9.69
CA TRP A 281 11.43 -7.31 -8.66
C TRP A 281 10.20 -8.06 -8.10
N GLY A 282 9.12 -7.33 -7.78
CA GLY A 282 7.89 -7.92 -7.28
C GLY A 282 7.21 -8.82 -8.32
N LEU A 283 7.09 -8.35 -9.56
CA LEU A 283 6.51 -9.10 -10.68
C LEU A 283 7.27 -10.39 -10.95
N ARG A 284 8.60 -10.32 -11.03
CA ARG A 284 9.46 -11.48 -11.29
C ARG A 284 9.26 -12.56 -10.23
N ASN A 285 9.33 -12.19 -8.95
CA ASN A 285 9.24 -13.16 -7.85
C ASN A 285 7.82 -13.71 -7.68
N LEU A 286 6.77 -12.91 -7.95
CA LEU A 286 5.40 -13.42 -7.95
C LEU A 286 5.20 -14.41 -9.10
N SER A 287 5.77 -14.14 -10.28
CA SER A 287 5.68 -15.00 -11.47
C SER A 287 6.45 -16.30 -11.33
N SER A 288 7.57 -16.28 -10.61
CA SER A 288 8.38 -17.47 -10.35
C SER A 288 8.06 -18.14 -9.02
N LEU A 289 6.92 -17.82 -8.39
CA LEU A 289 6.49 -18.38 -7.10
C LEU A 289 7.54 -18.27 -5.99
N GLY A 290 8.38 -17.23 -6.04
CA GLY A 290 9.48 -17.00 -5.09
C GLY A 290 10.63 -18.01 -5.15
N GLN A 291 10.73 -18.85 -6.18
CA GLN A 291 11.71 -19.95 -6.24
C GLN A 291 13.18 -19.52 -6.12
N ASN A 292 13.52 -18.29 -6.54
CA ASN A 292 14.89 -17.76 -6.51
C ASN A 292 15.13 -16.83 -5.31
N LEU A 293 14.25 -16.83 -4.31
CA LEU A 293 14.42 -16.04 -3.09
C LEU A 293 15.28 -16.81 -2.09
N GLU A 294 16.52 -16.37 -1.91
CA GLU A 294 17.44 -16.90 -0.90
C GLU A 294 17.37 -16.01 0.35
N THR A 295 16.73 -16.51 1.40
CA THR A 295 16.51 -15.75 2.63
C THR A 295 17.64 -15.95 3.63
N SER A 296 17.91 -14.93 4.46
CA SER A 296 18.69 -15.14 5.68
C SER A 296 17.89 -15.96 6.71
N THR A 297 18.47 -16.18 7.89
CA THR A 297 17.78 -16.78 9.05
C THR A 297 16.78 -15.83 9.73
N PHE A 298 16.59 -14.61 9.21
CA PHE A 298 15.66 -13.65 9.78
C PHE A 298 14.20 -14.05 9.55
N VAL A 299 13.48 -14.33 10.65
CA VAL A 299 12.09 -14.80 10.64
C VAL A 299 11.14 -13.91 9.81
N GLY A 300 11.27 -12.58 9.91
CA GLY A 300 10.41 -11.65 9.16
C GLY A 300 10.60 -11.75 7.64
N GLU A 301 11.84 -11.98 7.19
CA GLU A 301 12.17 -12.19 5.79
C GLU A 301 11.60 -13.51 5.27
N ILE A 302 11.72 -14.58 6.06
CA ILE A 302 11.17 -15.89 5.73
C ILE A 302 9.65 -15.80 5.52
N TYR A 303 8.93 -15.14 6.43
CA TYR A 303 7.48 -14.95 6.26
C TYR A 303 7.13 -14.10 5.05
N PHE A 304 7.92 -13.07 4.76
CA PHE A 304 7.73 -12.23 3.58
C PHE A 304 7.93 -13.04 2.30
N ALA A 305 9.02 -13.80 2.17
CA ALA A 305 9.28 -14.67 1.03
C ALA A 305 8.20 -15.75 0.87
N ALA A 306 7.79 -16.41 1.95
CA ALA A 306 6.71 -17.40 1.93
C ALA A 306 5.39 -16.81 1.44
N SER A 307 5.06 -15.56 1.83
CA SER A 307 3.86 -14.88 1.35
C SER A 307 3.87 -14.62 -0.15
N ILE A 308 5.03 -14.31 -0.74
CA ILE A 308 5.21 -14.17 -2.19
C ILE A 308 4.94 -15.50 -2.88
N SER A 309 5.50 -16.60 -2.38
CA SER A 309 5.28 -17.94 -2.96
C SER A 309 3.81 -18.36 -2.92
N ILE A 310 3.15 -18.17 -1.77
CA ILE A 310 1.73 -18.53 -1.60
C ILE A 310 0.83 -17.68 -2.52
N LEU A 311 1.00 -16.36 -2.50
CA LEU A 311 0.17 -15.46 -3.33
C LEU A 311 0.49 -15.61 -4.82
N GLY A 312 1.75 -15.86 -5.18
CA GLY A 312 2.14 -16.19 -6.54
C GLY A 312 1.38 -17.41 -7.06
N LEU A 313 1.29 -18.47 -6.25
CA LEU A 313 0.58 -19.69 -6.61
C LEU A 313 -0.92 -19.42 -6.80
N VAL A 314 -1.53 -18.69 -5.86
CA VAL A 314 -2.95 -18.32 -5.92
C VAL A 314 -3.25 -17.52 -7.18
N PHE A 315 -2.48 -16.47 -7.47
CA PHE A 315 -2.77 -15.64 -8.63
C PHE A 315 -2.47 -16.35 -9.96
N PHE A 316 -1.41 -17.15 -10.03
CA PHE A 316 -1.11 -17.94 -11.22
C PHE A 316 -2.26 -18.92 -11.55
N ALA A 317 -2.78 -19.61 -10.52
CA ALA A 317 -3.95 -20.47 -10.67
C ALA A 317 -5.21 -19.70 -11.10
N LEU A 318 -5.45 -18.51 -10.52
CA LEU A 318 -6.58 -17.65 -10.89
C LEU A 318 -6.50 -17.09 -12.31
N LEU A 319 -5.28 -16.86 -12.83
CA LEU A 319 -5.09 -16.41 -14.21
C LEU A 319 -5.36 -17.55 -15.20
N ILE A 320 -4.79 -18.74 -14.97
CA ILE A 320 -4.99 -19.91 -15.84
C ILE A 320 -6.45 -20.35 -15.81
N GLY A 321 -7.05 -20.48 -14.62
CA GLY A 321 -8.41 -20.99 -14.47
C GLY A 321 -9.50 -20.10 -15.06
N ASN A 322 -9.22 -18.81 -15.32
CA ASN A 322 -10.14 -17.89 -16.00
C ASN A 322 -9.87 -17.76 -17.50
N MET A 323 -8.78 -18.34 -18.01
CA MET A 323 -8.44 -18.37 -19.44
C MET A 323 -8.79 -19.70 -20.12
N GLN A 324 -8.97 -20.78 -19.35
CA GLN A 324 -9.49 -22.08 -19.79
C GLN A 324 -11.02 -22.09 -19.75
#